data_AF-A0A9P1BWB6-F1
#
_entry.id   AF-A0A9P1BWB6-F1
#
_cell.length_a   1.000
_cell.length_b   1.000
_cell.length_c   1.000
_cell.angle_alpha   90.00
_cell.angle_beta   90.00
_cell.angle_gamma   90.00
#
_symmetry.space_group_name_H-M   'P 1'
#
loop_
_entity.id
_entity.type
_entity.pdbx_description
1 polymer ?
#
loop_
_entity_poly.entity_id
_entity_poly.type
_entity_poly.pdbx_seq_one_letter_code
_entity_poly.pdbx_strand_id
1 'polypeptide(L)'
;MASSAGDTASVCSEAPSHASTLVLPGGAEVPEDLQNAAIHGGDGKMCCTCDSKVKKEDSVCVRASSKVQPEGVWRCRPCHALKSRINRIMSKNGQLARDWGEMSESERAAFVKENKNLYGSDLELRISESMTITKAKRSFTSFTGNGDFRTELDIREKWKSQPDVADNIIKFGRKFLDPVKKIYLYEDVSYSTKQEDSEERKETQRMRLEAGPNALVVDGDGNEEKEKDGEPQPARKKRKTNNPKKTQDLTGESTKSKPEKPSKVSKSDISFAKKYIAQLAPQKVELNGLKEKTSGQEHLYPAHVLTYAQQTLGKIDEWYNMIEPIFKGEKHLEDVQPDKKKFEEEIKHIVGEGTMAIERLRVQVNEVSRWNK
;
A
#
# COMPACT_ATOMS: atom_id res chain seq x y z
N MET A 1 -16.24 -24.05 -59.58
CA MET A 1 -16.24 -22.58 -59.68
C MET A 1 -15.28 -22.09 -58.61
N ALA A 2 -13.97 -22.03 -58.92
CA ALA A 2 -13.27 -20.86 -59.48
C ALA A 2 -13.25 -19.75 -58.41
N SER A 3 -12.17 -19.53 -57.64
CA SER A 3 -10.91 -18.83 -57.97
C SER A 3 -10.69 -17.90 -56.74
N SER A 4 -9.52 -17.48 -56.27
CA SER A 4 -8.14 -17.46 -56.78
C SER A 4 -7.25 -17.05 -55.61
N ALA A 5 -6.07 -17.68 -55.53
CA ALA A 5 -4.89 -17.16 -54.86
C ALA A 5 -4.36 -15.90 -55.57
N GLY A 6 -3.62 -15.06 -54.87
CA GLY A 6 -2.95 -13.90 -55.43
C GLY A 6 -1.74 -13.50 -54.59
N ASP A 7 -0.57 -13.97 -55.02
CA ASP A 7 0.76 -13.51 -54.65
C ASP A 7 0.97 -12.01 -54.95
N THR A 8 1.91 -11.37 -54.27
CA THR A 8 2.97 -10.59 -54.95
C THR A 8 4.13 -10.33 -54.00
N ALA A 9 5.25 -10.98 -54.30
CA ALA A 9 6.58 -10.54 -53.93
C ALA A 9 6.95 -9.31 -54.77
N SER A 10 7.60 -8.32 -54.16
CA SER A 10 8.27 -7.24 -54.87
C SER A 10 9.69 -7.10 -54.35
N VAL A 11 10.63 -7.43 -55.23
CA VAL A 11 12.07 -7.20 -55.13
C VAL A 11 12.35 -5.84 -55.73
N CYS A 12 13.20 -5.02 -55.12
CA CYS A 12 14.01 -4.01 -55.80
C CYS A 12 15.19 -3.54 -54.93
N SER A 13 16.36 -4.09 -55.25
CA SER A 13 17.60 -3.41 -55.68
C SER A 13 18.28 -2.30 -54.85
N GLU A 14 19.61 -2.41 -54.87
CA GLU A 14 20.66 -1.65 -54.19
C GLU A 14 20.93 -0.23 -54.77
N ALA A 15 21.24 0.71 -53.86
CA ALA A 15 22.25 1.81 -53.86
C ALA A 15 22.34 2.82 -55.05
N PRO A 16 23.05 3.99 -54.97
CA PRO A 16 23.91 4.51 -53.89
C PRO A 16 23.74 6.03 -53.53
N SER A 17 24.50 6.45 -52.50
CA SER A 17 25.14 7.77 -52.27
C SER A 17 24.41 9.07 -52.61
N HIS A 18 24.31 9.98 -51.64
CA HIS A 18 24.91 11.33 -51.72
C HIS A 18 24.86 12.01 -50.34
N ALA A 19 26.03 12.44 -49.88
CA ALA A 19 26.18 13.33 -48.73
C ALA A 19 25.73 14.74 -49.14
N SER A 20 24.76 15.31 -48.41
CA SER A 20 24.45 16.74 -48.48
C SER A 20 24.88 17.41 -47.18
N THR A 21 26.08 17.97 -47.23
CA THR A 21 26.58 18.98 -46.30
C THR A 21 25.75 20.24 -46.49
N LEU A 22 24.87 20.55 -45.53
CA LEU A 22 24.22 21.85 -45.44
C LEU A 22 25.24 22.85 -44.87
N VAL A 23 25.82 23.66 -45.75
CA VAL A 23 26.60 24.85 -45.39
C VAL A 23 25.62 26.01 -45.22
N LEU A 24 25.49 26.50 -43.98
CA LEU A 24 24.83 27.78 -43.70
C LEU A 24 25.87 28.91 -43.79
N PRO A 25 25.62 29.99 -44.54
CA PRO A 25 26.49 31.16 -44.57
C PRO A 25 26.07 32.11 -43.44
N GLY A 26 26.91 32.25 -42.43
CA GLY A 26 26.67 33.19 -41.34
C GLY A 26 27.81 33.15 -40.34
N GLY A 27 28.81 34.00 -40.55
CA GLY A 27 29.92 34.21 -39.62
C GLY A 27 29.45 34.86 -38.32
N ALA A 28 28.93 34.04 -37.42
CA ALA A 28 28.85 34.34 -36.01
C ALA A 28 29.92 33.48 -35.32
N GLU A 29 30.97 34.13 -34.82
CA GLU A 29 31.96 33.50 -33.95
C GLU A 29 31.22 32.93 -32.74
N VAL A 30 31.24 31.59 -32.63
CA VAL A 30 30.68 30.88 -31.49
C VAL A 30 31.58 31.21 -30.29
N PRO A 31 31.03 31.69 -29.17
CA PRO A 31 31.82 31.94 -27.96
C PRO A 31 32.57 30.67 -27.52
N GLU A 32 33.88 30.78 -27.30
CA GLU A 32 34.77 29.68 -26.83
C GLU A 32 34.29 29.05 -25.50
N ASP A 33 33.40 29.72 -24.77
CA ASP A 33 32.84 29.24 -23.51
C ASP A 33 31.79 28.11 -23.66
N LEU A 34 31.41 27.74 -24.89
CA LEU A 34 30.54 26.58 -25.17
C LEU A 34 31.29 25.33 -25.65
N GLN A 35 32.61 25.39 -25.83
CA GLN A 35 33.42 24.22 -26.22
C GLN A 35 33.96 23.40 -25.04
N ASN A 36 33.78 23.85 -23.80
CA ASN A 36 34.20 23.11 -22.60
C ASN A 36 33.14 22.16 -22.01
N ALA A 37 32.01 21.93 -22.68
CA ALA A 37 31.02 20.92 -22.26
C ALA A 37 31.28 19.50 -22.83
N ALA A 38 32.33 19.33 -23.67
CA ALA A 38 32.57 18.10 -24.42
C ALA A 38 33.68 17.18 -23.87
N ILE A 39 34.18 17.41 -22.65
CA ILE A 39 35.17 16.52 -22.00
C ILE A 39 34.77 16.23 -20.55
N HIS A 40 33.64 15.56 -20.38
CA HIS A 40 33.49 14.60 -19.29
C HIS A 40 33.53 13.19 -19.89
N GLY A 41 34.73 12.80 -20.33
CA GLY A 41 35.09 11.42 -20.67
C GLY A 41 35.11 10.53 -19.43
N GLY A 42 33.97 10.42 -18.76
CA GLY A 42 33.71 9.40 -17.77
C GLY A 42 32.91 8.29 -18.44
N ASP A 43 33.53 7.13 -18.66
CA ASP A 43 32.92 5.88 -19.15
C ASP A 43 31.83 5.31 -18.20
N GLY A 44 31.15 6.16 -17.44
CA GLY A 44 30.09 5.82 -16.52
C GLY A 44 28.77 5.67 -17.25
N LYS A 45 28.32 4.43 -17.43
CA LYS A 45 26.98 4.13 -17.95
C LYS A 45 25.97 4.28 -16.81
N MET A 46 24.76 4.75 -17.11
CA MET A 46 23.71 4.89 -16.10
C MET A 46 22.86 3.63 -16.04
N CYS A 47 22.57 3.14 -14.83
CA CYS A 47 21.65 2.02 -14.64
C CYS A 47 20.21 2.48 -14.90
N CYS A 48 19.51 1.89 -15.89
CA CYS A 48 18.13 2.26 -16.24
C CYS A 48 17.05 1.87 -15.23
N THR A 49 17.42 1.53 -14.00
CA THR A 49 16.47 1.13 -12.94
C THR A 49 16.64 1.93 -11.66
N CYS A 50 17.89 2.23 -11.29
CA CYS A 50 18.19 3.00 -10.08
C CYS A 50 18.91 4.32 -10.37
N ASP A 51 19.14 4.65 -11.64
CA ASP A 51 19.82 5.84 -12.13
C ASP A 51 21.19 6.08 -11.49
N SER A 52 21.84 5.01 -11.03
CA SER A 52 23.19 5.08 -10.48
C SER A 52 24.22 4.96 -11.59
N LYS A 53 25.27 5.78 -11.53
CA LYS A 53 26.45 5.64 -12.39
C LYS A 53 27.12 4.30 -12.10
N VAL A 54 27.35 3.50 -13.15
CA VAL A 54 28.00 2.20 -13.05
C VAL A 54 29.17 2.08 -14.01
N LYS A 55 30.24 1.45 -13.51
CA LYS A 55 31.38 1.05 -14.33
C LYS A 55 30.95 -0.05 -15.32
N LYS A 56 31.66 -0.14 -16.45
CA LYS A 56 31.38 -1.15 -17.48
C LYS A 56 31.48 -2.58 -16.94
N GLU A 57 32.38 -2.85 -16.00
CA GLU A 57 32.57 -4.17 -15.36
C GLU A 57 31.40 -4.60 -14.46
N ASP A 58 30.76 -3.63 -13.80
CA ASP A 58 29.67 -3.81 -12.83
C ASP A 58 28.28 -3.63 -13.44
N SER A 59 28.23 -3.50 -14.77
CA SER A 59 27.00 -3.31 -15.51
C SER A 59 26.76 -4.44 -16.50
N VAL A 60 25.49 -4.77 -16.67
CA VAL A 60 24.99 -5.78 -17.60
C VAL A 60 24.21 -5.04 -18.68
N CYS A 61 24.61 -5.24 -19.95
CA CYS A 61 23.83 -4.77 -21.08
C CYS A 61 22.57 -5.60 -21.20
N VAL A 62 21.40 -4.96 -21.12
CA VAL A 62 20.12 -5.63 -21.26
C VAL A 62 19.71 -5.55 -22.72
N ARG A 63 19.59 -6.70 -23.39
CA ARG A 63 19.11 -6.76 -24.77
C ARG A 63 17.65 -6.32 -24.82
N ALA A 64 17.35 -5.31 -25.63
CA ALA A 64 15.98 -5.07 -26.06
C ALA A 64 15.52 -6.25 -26.91
N SER A 65 14.23 -6.60 -26.85
CA SER A 65 13.67 -7.76 -27.57
C SER A 65 13.70 -7.60 -29.10
N SER A 66 14.01 -6.40 -29.61
CA SER A 66 14.23 -6.12 -31.02
C SER A 66 15.66 -6.53 -31.44
N LYS A 67 15.77 -7.28 -32.54
CA LYS A 67 17.03 -7.87 -33.06
C LYS A 67 18.09 -6.84 -33.48
N VAL A 68 17.75 -5.56 -33.54
CA VAL A 68 18.69 -4.46 -33.73
C VAL A 68 19.09 -4.00 -32.33
N GLN A 69 20.35 -4.18 -31.94
CA GLN A 69 20.83 -3.73 -30.63
C GLN A 69 20.83 -2.19 -30.64
N PRO A 70 19.87 -1.49 -29.99
CA PRO A 70 20.14 -0.10 -29.67
C PRO A 70 21.35 -0.11 -28.75
N GLU A 71 22.31 0.76 -29.01
CA GLU A 71 23.46 0.91 -28.13
C GLU A 71 22.99 1.21 -26.70
N GLY A 72 22.99 0.17 -25.86
CA GLY A 72 23.34 0.25 -24.45
C GLY A 72 22.26 0.69 -23.48
N VAL A 73 21.20 -0.10 -23.28
CA VAL A 73 20.47 -0.05 -22.02
C VAL A 73 21.24 -0.86 -20.97
N TRP A 74 21.88 -0.18 -20.03
CA TRP A 74 22.69 -0.81 -18.99
C TRP A 74 21.94 -0.91 -17.66
N ARG A 75 22.17 -2.00 -16.93
CA ARG A 75 21.71 -2.17 -15.55
C ARG A 75 22.88 -2.54 -14.66
N CYS A 76 22.91 -2.02 -13.43
CA CYS A 76 23.86 -2.48 -12.44
C CYS A 76 23.60 -3.95 -12.08
N ARG A 77 24.65 -4.69 -11.71
CA ARG A 77 24.55 -6.09 -11.29
C ARG A 77 23.50 -6.32 -10.18
N PRO A 78 23.40 -5.50 -9.12
CA PRO A 78 22.37 -5.66 -8.08
C PRO A 78 20.93 -5.57 -8.63
N CYS A 79 20.62 -4.56 -9.44
CA CYS A 79 19.29 -4.42 -10.03
C CYS A 79 18.99 -5.55 -11.03
N HIS A 80 19.99 -5.99 -11.80
CA HIS A 80 19.82 -7.14 -12.70
C HIS A 80 19.56 -8.44 -11.93
N ALA A 81 20.30 -8.68 -10.84
CA ALA A 81 20.12 -9.83 -9.98
C ALA A 81 18.77 -9.81 -9.26
N LEU A 82 18.32 -8.66 -8.75
CA LEU A 82 16.98 -8.52 -8.16
C LEU A 82 15.89 -8.79 -9.20
N LYS A 83 15.97 -8.20 -10.38
CA LYS A 83 14.99 -8.44 -11.45
C LYS A 83 14.91 -9.92 -11.84
N SER A 84 16.05 -10.60 -11.92
CA SER A 84 16.11 -12.04 -12.18
C SER A 84 15.52 -12.87 -11.04
N ARG A 85 15.60 -12.42 -9.77
CA ARG A 85 14.94 -13.07 -8.63
C ARG A 85 13.44 -12.85 -8.67
N ILE A 86 12.98 -11.61 -8.89
CA ILE A 86 11.57 -11.27 -9.05
C ILE A 86 10.95 -12.13 -10.16
N ASN A 87 11.57 -12.19 -11.35
CA ASN A 87 11.05 -13.00 -12.46
C ASN A 87 10.91 -14.49 -12.10
N ARG A 88 11.81 -15.05 -11.29
CA ARG A 88 11.73 -16.43 -10.80
C ARG A 88 10.61 -16.66 -9.79
N ILE A 89 10.27 -15.66 -8.99
CA ILE A 89 9.11 -15.70 -8.09
C ILE A 89 7.82 -15.61 -8.93
N MET A 90 7.77 -14.67 -9.89
CA MET A 90 6.61 -14.47 -10.77
C MET A 90 6.33 -15.69 -11.64
N SER A 91 7.36 -16.41 -12.11
CA SER A 91 7.15 -17.63 -12.90
C SER A 91 6.52 -18.77 -12.09
N LYS A 92 6.62 -18.75 -10.76
CA LYS A 92 5.97 -19.73 -9.87
C LYS A 92 4.56 -19.32 -9.48
N ASN A 93 4.32 -18.02 -9.32
CA ASN A 93 3.07 -17.45 -8.84
C ASN A 93 2.37 -16.63 -9.94
N GLY A 94 1.52 -17.29 -10.72
CA GLY A 94 0.84 -16.66 -11.87
C GLY A 94 -0.02 -15.44 -11.50
N GLN A 95 -0.68 -15.45 -10.33
CA GLN A 95 -1.47 -14.31 -9.87
C GLN A 95 -0.58 -13.10 -9.52
N LEU A 96 0.52 -13.36 -8.80
CA LEU A 96 1.49 -12.34 -8.43
C LEU A 96 2.10 -11.68 -9.69
N ALA A 97 2.32 -12.46 -10.74
CA ALA A 97 2.81 -11.95 -12.02
C ALA A 97 1.84 -10.98 -12.69
N ARG A 98 0.52 -11.24 -12.62
CA ARG A 98 -0.52 -10.32 -13.13
C ARG A 98 -0.53 -9.02 -12.34
N ASP A 99 -0.61 -9.14 -11.01
CA ASP A 99 -0.64 -8.00 -10.09
C ASP A 99 0.64 -7.13 -10.23
N TRP A 100 1.80 -7.75 -10.45
CA TRP A 100 3.07 -7.04 -10.71
C TRP A 100 3.07 -6.30 -12.05
N GLY A 101 2.39 -6.85 -13.05
CA GLY A 101 2.20 -6.21 -14.35
C GLY A 101 1.35 -4.94 -14.27
N GLU A 102 0.45 -4.88 -13.29
CA GLU A 102 -0.43 -3.73 -13.05
C GLU A 102 0.27 -2.57 -12.33
N MET A 103 1.40 -2.81 -11.66
CA MET A 103 2.18 -1.73 -11.03
C MET A 103 2.80 -0.83 -12.11
N SER A 104 2.80 0.47 -11.86
CA SER A 104 3.45 1.43 -12.76
C SER A 104 4.97 1.18 -12.85
N GLU A 105 5.59 1.65 -13.92
CA GLU A 105 7.05 1.51 -14.08
C GLU A 105 7.83 2.23 -12.96
N SER A 106 7.34 3.40 -12.52
CA SER A 106 7.95 4.17 -11.44
C SER A 106 7.85 3.46 -10.08
N GLU A 107 6.71 2.85 -9.77
CA GLU A 107 6.53 2.04 -8.55
C GLU A 107 7.45 0.82 -8.55
N ARG A 108 7.58 0.13 -9.69
CA ARG A 108 8.49 -1.01 -9.82
C ARG A 108 9.96 -0.58 -9.69
N ALA A 109 10.33 0.57 -10.23
CA ALA A 109 11.66 1.13 -10.06
C ALA A 109 11.96 1.49 -8.60
N ALA A 110 11.02 2.14 -7.90
CA ALA A 110 11.12 2.45 -6.48
C ALA A 110 11.26 1.16 -5.64
N PHE A 111 10.43 0.16 -5.92
CA PHE A 111 10.52 -1.15 -5.27
C PHE A 111 11.90 -1.78 -5.43
N VAL A 112 12.46 -1.77 -6.65
CA VAL A 112 13.79 -2.33 -6.91
C VAL A 112 14.89 -1.56 -6.16
N LYS A 113 14.75 -0.23 -6.04
CA LYS A 113 15.71 0.62 -5.33
C LYS A 113 15.74 0.31 -3.83
N GLU A 114 14.56 0.17 -3.22
CA GLU A 114 14.40 -0.08 -1.78
C GLU A 114 14.78 -1.52 -1.39
N ASN A 115 14.48 -2.50 -2.25
CA ASN A 115 14.52 -3.92 -1.90
C ASN A 115 15.69 -4.69 -2.55
N LYS A 116 16.78 -3.99 -2.92
CA LYS A 116 17.96 -4.59 -3.60
C LYS A 116 18.58 -5.78 -2.86
N ASN A 117 18.50 -5.79 -1.53
CA ASN A 117 19.15 -6.76 -0.66
C ASN A 117 18.22 -7.90 -0.19
N LEU A 118 16.94 -7.93 -0.60
CA LEU A 118 16.00 -8.96 -0.13
C LEU A 118 16.10 -10.24 -0.98
N TYR A 119 15.99 -11.41 -0.36
CA TYR A 119 16.09 -12.72 -1.01
C TYR A 119 14.93 -13.63 -0.57
N GLY A 120 14.70 -14.70 -1.35
CA GLY A 120 13.83 -15.80 -0.96
C GLY A 120 12.40 -15.40 -0.58
N SER A 121 11.93 -15.93 0.55
CA SER A 121 10.59 -15.68 1.10
C SER A 121 10.36 -14.23 1.48
N ASP A 122 11.39 -13.51 1.95
CA ASP A 122 11.25 -12.13 2.41
C ASP A 122 10.99 -11.20 1.23
N LEU A 123 11.65 -11.47 0.10
CA LEU A 123 11.37 -10.78 -1.16
C LEU A 123 9.95 -11.05 -1.64
N GLU A 124 9.49 -12.30 -1.57
CA GLU A 124 8.12 -12.68 -1.96
C GLU A 124 7.07 -11.98 -1.08
N LEU A 125 7.27 -11.98 0.24
CA LEU A 125 6.42 -11.26 1.18
C LEU A 125 6.39 -9.78 0.83
N ARG A 126 7.55 -9.15 0.60
CA ARG A 126 7.59 -7.72 0.30
C ARG A 126 6.93 -7.34 -1.02
N ILE A 127 7.06 -8.21 -2.03
CA ILE A 127 6.34 -8.07 -3.29
C ILE A 127 4.83 -8.11 -3.03
N SER A 128 4.34 -9.08 -2.24
CA SER A 128 2.91 -9.20 -1.93
C SER A 128 2.38 -7.99 -1.16
N GLU A 129 3.11 -7.48 -0.16
CA GLU A 129 2.75 -6.28 0.59
C GLU A 129 2.66 -5.04 -0.31
N SER A 130 3.63 -4.87 -1.22
CA SER A 130 3.63 -3.74 -2.15
C SER A 130 2.40 -3.74 -3.06
N MET A 131 1.91 -4.92 -3.45
CA MET A 131 0.70 -5.07 -4.25
C MET A 131 -0.57 -4.81 -3.45
N THR A 132 -0.65 -5.27 -2.21
CA THR A 132 -1.80 -4.99 -1.33
C THR A 132 -1.96 -3.49 -1.14
N ILE A 133 -0.86 -2.76 -0.97
CA ILE A 133 -0.87 -1.29 -0.86
C ILE A 133 -1.37 -0.66 -2.16
N THR A 134 -0.89 -1.12 -3.33
CA THR A 134 -1.36 -0.59 -4.63
C THR A 134 -2.84 -0.90 -4.87
N LYS A 135 -3.34 -2.07 -4.48
CA LYS A 135 -4.77 -2.44 -4.59
C LYS A 135 -5.65 -1.62 -3.65
N ALA A 136 -5.24 -1.45 -2.40
CA ALA A 136 -5.96 -0.62 -1.43
C ALA A 136 -6.03 0.86 -1.85
N LYS A 137 -4.99 1.37 -2.54
CA LYS A 137 -5.01 2.72 -3.12
C LYS A 137 -5.99 2.89 -4.27
N ARG A 138 -6.41 1.81 -4.93
CA ARG A 138 -7.32 1.84 -6.08
C ARG A 138 -8.80 1.79 -5.68
N SER A 139 -9.14 1.20 -4.53
CA SER A 139 -10.49 1.26 -3.99
C SER A 139 -10.70 2.58 -3.23
N PHE A 140 -11.16 3.63 -3.91
CA PHE A 140 -11.62 4.85 -3.25
C PHE A 140 -13.12 4.99 -3.41
N THR A 141 -13.86 4.88 -2.31
CA THR A 141 -15.29 5.24 -2.29
C THR A 141 -15.40 6.76 -2.26
N SER A 142 -15.74 7.37 -3.39
CA SER A 142 -16.01 8.80 -3.43
C SER A 142 -17.45 9.07 -2.99
N PHE A 143 -17.60 9.90 -1.95
CA PHE A 143 -18.90 10.40 -1.51
C PHE A 143 -19.12 11.78 -2.12
N THR A 144 -19.95 11.84 -3.16
CA THR A 144 -20.27 13.09 -3.85
C THR A 144 -21.69 13.53 -3.50
N GLY A 145 -21.83 14.72 -2.93
CA GLY A 145 -23.11 15.39 -2.75
C GLY A 145 -23.34 16.38 -3.89
N ASN A 146 -24.46 16.24 -4.61
CA ASN A 146 -24.90 17.21 -5.60
C ASN A 146 -26.03 18.04 -4.97
N GLY A 147 -25.82 19.36 -4.82
CA GLY A 147 -26.81 20.29 -4.29
C GLY A 147 -27.40 21.17 -5.39
N ASP A 148 -28.73 21.11 -5.57
CA ASP A 148 -29.46 22.03 -6.43
C ASP A 148 -30.11 23.14 -5.58
N PHE A 149 -30.00 24.39 -6.01
CA PHE A 149 -30.71 25.49 -5.36
C PHE A 149 -32.14 25.61 -5.88
N ARG A 150 -33.13 25.52 -4.99
CA ARG A 150 -34.58 25.55 -5.30
C ARG A 150 -35.33 26.55 -4.45
N THR A 151 -36.48 27.03 -4.94
CA THR A 151 -37.33 27.92 -4.13
C THR A 151 -38.02 27.16 -3.01
N GLU A 152 -38.52 27.86 -2.00
CA GLU A 152 -39.28 27.22 -0.90
C GLU A 152 -40.49 26.41 -1.42
N LEU A 153 -41.21 26.95 -2.40
CA LEU A 153 -42.36 26.28 -3.00
C LEU A 153 -41.94 24.99 -3.70
N ASP A 154 -40.86 25.03 -4.47
CA ASP A 154 -40.34 23.85 -5.18
C ASP A 154 -39.90 22.76 -4.20
N ILE A 155 -39.30 23.13 -3.06
CA ILE A 155 -38.89 22.17 -2.03
C ILE A 155 -40.11 21.52 -1.37
N ARG A 156 -41.12 22.32 -1.00
CA ARG A 156 -42.35 21.81 -0.40
C ARG A 156 -43.14 20.93 -1.37
N GLU A 157 -43.12 21.24 -2.66
CA GLU A 157 -43.74 20.41 -3.70
C GLU A 157 -42.97 19.09 -3.90
N LYS A 158 -41.64 19.15 -4.04
CA LYS A 158 -40.79 17.96 -4.22
C LYS A 158 -40.90 16.99 -3.05
N TRP A 159 -40.94 17.49 -1.82
CA TRP A 159 -41.00 16.71 -0.60
C TRP A 159 -42.40 16.67 0.03
N LYS A 160 -43.47 16.79 -0.78
CA LYS A 160 -44.87 16.79 -0.31
C LYS A 160 -45.25 15.54 0.49
N SER A 161 -44.60 14.41 0.23
CA SER A 161 -44.79 13.15 0.97
C SER A 161 -44.08 13.13 2.33
N GLN A 162 -43.10 14.01 2.56
CA GLN A 162 -42.25 14.07 3.73
C GLN A 162 -42.03 15.54 4.17
N PRO A 163 -43.04 16.19 4.77
CA PRO A 163 -42.96 17.62 5.11
C PRO A 163 -41.84 17.92 6.12
N ASP A 164 -41.53 17.01 7.02
CA ASP A 164 -40.43 17.15 7.98
C ASP A 164 -39.07 17.33 7.29
N VAL A 165 -38.86 16.67 6.14
CA VAL A 165 -37.63 16.79 5.34
C VAL A 165 -37.58 18.17 4.70
N ALA A 166 -38.70 18.66 4.14
CA ALA A 166 -38.79 19.99 3.57
C ALA A 166 -38.45 21.07 4.62
N ASP A 167 -39.07 20.99 5.81
CA ASP A 167 -38.85 21.95 6.89
C ASP A 167 -37.40 21.91 7.39
N ASN A 168 -36.78 20.72 7.46
CA ASN A 168 -35.37 20.59 7.80
C ASN A 168 -34.44 21.23 6.76
N ILE A 169 -34.70 21.04 5.45
CA ILE A 169 -33.91 21.67 4.39
C ILE A 169 -34.05 23.20 4.45
N ILE A 170 -35.27 23.71 4.64
CA ILE A 170 -35.51 25.16 4.74
C ILE A 170 -34.84 25.76 5.98
N LYS A 171 -34.86 25.04 7.10
CA LYS A 171 -34.33 25.50 8.39
C LYS A 171 -32.80 25.45 8.46
N PHE A 172 -32.19 24.37 7.96
CA PHE A 172 -30.77 24.08 8.15
C PHE A 172 -29.94 24.08 6.86
N GLY A 173 -30.58 23.98 5.69
CA GLY A 173 -29.92 24.02 4.40
C GLY A 173 -29.26 25.36 4.12
N ARG A 174 -28.24 25.35 3.23
CA ARG A 174 -27.64 26.60 2.78
C ARG A 174 -28.66 27.40 1.97
N LYS A 175 -28.64 28.70 2.16
CA LYS A 175 -29.56 29.63 1.53
C LYS A 175 -28.79 30.67 0.73
N PHE A 176 -29.29 30.95 -0.47
CA PHE A 176 -28.71 31.88 -1.43
C PHE A 176 -29.79 32.85 -1.88
N LEU A 177 -29.53 34.15 -1.79
CA LEU A 177 -30.45 35.17 -2.27
C LEU A 177 -30.18 35.42 -3.76
N ASP A 178 -31.14 35.08 -4.62
CA ASP A 178 -31.03 35.35 -6.05
C ASP A 178 -31.07 36.87 -6.30
N PRO A 179 -30.00 37.46 -6.88
CA PRO A 179 -29.92 38.92 -7.07
C PRO A 179 -30.92 39.43 -8.12
N VAL A 180 -31.38 38.58 -9.03
CA VAL A 180 -32.32 38.93 -10.12
C VAL A 180 -33.75 38.81 -9.61
N LYS A 181 -34.10 37.65 -9.05
CA LYS A 181 -35.48 37.36 -8.63
C LYS A 181 -35.83 37.90 -7.25
N LYS A 182 -34.84 38.29 -6.45
CA LYS A 182 -35.00 38.76 -5.06
C LYS A 182 -35.74 37.74 -4.17
N ILE A 183 -35.50 36.45 -4.40
CA ILE A 183 -36.05 35.33 -3.62
C ILE A 183 -34.92 34.50 -3.01
N TYR A 184 -35.18 33.87 -1.86
CA TYR A 184 -34.26 32.90 -1.28
C TYR A 184 -34.40 31.55 -1.97
N LEU A 185 -33.27 31.02 -2.41
CA LEU A 185 -33.09 29.65 -2.86
C LEU A 185 -32.43 28.85 -1.75
N TYR A 186 -32.81 27.59 -1.63
CA TYR A 186 -32.34 26.66 -0.62
C TYR A 186 -31.66 25.48 -1.30
N GLU A 187 -30.51 25.07 -0.79
CA GLU A 187 -29.72 23.96 -1.31
C GLU A 187 -30.38 22.62 -0.92
N ASP A 188 -30.87 21.90 -1.91
CA ASP A 188 -31.40 20.55 -1.78
C ASP A 188 -30.30 19.55 -2.15
N VAL A 189 -29.59 19.05 -1.13
CA VAL A 189 -28.44 18.16 -1.31
C VAL A 189 -28.91 16.72 -1.49
N SER A 190 -28.61 16.17 -2.66
CA SER A 190 -28.73 14.75 -2.94
C SER A 190 -27.38 14.06 -2.75
N TYR A 191 -27.34 13.06 -1.88
CA TYR A 191 -26.15 12.25 -1.67
C TYR A 191 -26.24 10.99 -2.53
N SER A 192 -25.29 10.82 -3.43
CA SER A 192 -25.10 9.56 -4.15
C SER A 192 -23.75 8.98 -3.77
N THR A 193 -23.75 7.75 -3.26
CA THR A 193 -22.50 7.00 -3.10
C THR A 193 -22.21 6.33 -4.44
N LYS A 194 -21.15 6.76 -5.12
CA LYS A 194 -20.61 6.03 -6.26
C LYS A 194 -19.43 5.20 -5.76
N GLN A 195 -19.68 3.91 -5.56
CA GLN A 195 -18.59 2.96 -5.44
C GLN A 195 -18.08 2.69 -6.84
N GLU A 196 -17.04 3.42 -7.22
CA GLU A 196 -16.35 3.19 -8.48
C GLU A 196 -15.16 2.28 -8.17
N ASP A 197 -15.30 0.99 -8.48
CA ASP A 197 -14.15 0.09 -8.59
C ASP A 197 -13.45 0.45 -9.89
N SER A 198 -12.79 1.61 -9.91
CA SER A 198 -12.09 2.06 -11.10
C SER A 198 -10.77 1.28 -11.21
N GLU A 199 -10.64 0.44 -12.23
CA GLU A 199 -9.35 0.00 -12.77
C GLU A 199 -8.63 1.17 -13.47
N GLU A 200 -8.82 2.39 -12.96
CA GLU A 200 -8.34 3.59 -13.62
C GLU A 200 -6.87 3.76 -13.32
N ARG A 201 -6.05 3.47 -14.34
CA ARG A 201 -4.66 3.91 -14.45
C ARG A 201 -4.61 5.43 -14.26
N LYS A 202 -4.48 5.88 -13.02
CA LYS A 202 -3.97 7.22 -12.74
C LYS A 202 -2.49 7.23 -13.07
N GLU A 203 -2.19 7.47 -14.33
CA GLU A 203 -0.89 7.96 -14.77
C GLU A 203 -0.75 9.39 -14.25
N THR A 204 -0.41 9.52 -12.96
CA THR A 204 0.01 10.80 -12.40
C THR A 204 1.33 11.18 -13.05
N GLN A 205 1.21 12.03 -14.07
CA GLN A 205 2.28 12.81 -14.67
C GLN A 205 2.97 13.61 -13.56
N ARG A 206 4.08 13.08 -13.03
CA ARG A 206 4.94 13.84 -12.10
C ARG A 206 5.58 14.96 -12.89
N MET A 207 5.08 16.20 -12.73
CA MET A 207 5.87 17.39 -12.98
C MET A 207 7.13 17.31 -12.11
N ARG A 208 8.25 17.20 -12.79
CA ARG A 208 9.60 17.19 -12.23
C ARG A 208 9.90 18.61 -11.76
N LEU A 209 9.71 18.89 -10.47
CA LEU A 209 10.31 20.07 -9.84
C LEU A 209 11.81 19.80 -9.69
N GLU A 210 12.61 20.48 -10.49
CA GLU A 210 14.06 20.52 -10.35
C GLU A 210 14.42 21.21 -9.03
N ALA A 211 14.96 20.44 -8.09
CA ALA A 211 15.66 20.96 -6.92
C ALA A 211 17.16 20.81 -7.17
N GLY A 212 17.86 21.95 -7.16
CA GLY A 212 19.29 22.06 -7.45
C GLY A 212 20.19 21.33 -6.43
N PRO A 213 21.46 21.08 -6.78
CA PRO A 213 22.38 20.33 -5.94
C PRO A 213 23.09 21.27 -4.97
N ASN A 214 22.95 21.02 -3.67
CA ASN A 214 23.95 21.40 -2.66
C ASN A 214 23.63 20.75 -1.30
N ALA A 215 24.35 19.67 -0.97
CA ALA A 215 24.74 19.26 0.38
C ALA A 215 25.64 18.02 0.24
N LEU A 216 26.96 18.23 0.26
CA LEU A 216 27.81 18.04 1.45
C LEU A 216 28.05 16.56 1.80
N VAL A 217 29.22 16.15 1.34
CA VAL A 217 30.12 15.08 1.76
C VAL A 217 30.03 14.78 3.27
N VAL A 218 29.86 13.51 3.61
CA VAL A 218 30.39 12.92 4.85
C VAL A 218 30.96 11.56 4.48
N ASP A 219 32.28 11.48 4.47
CA ASP A 219 33.05 10.24 4.41
C ASP A 219 32.89 9.47 5.72
N GLY A 220 32.74 8.14 5.63
CA GLY A 220 32.63 7.24 6.76
C GLY A 220 33.23 5.88 6.41
N ASP A 221 34.51 5.74 6.78
CA ASP A 221 35.35 4.56 6.64
C ASP A 221 34.85 3.34 7.42
N GLY A 222 35.11 2.16 6.83
CA GLY A 222 35.61 0.95 7.50
C GLY A 222 34.70 0.19 8.46
N ASN A 223 34.38 -1.07 8.14
CA ASN A 223 35.14 -2.20 8.70
C ASN A 223 34.76 -3.53 8.02
N GLU A 224 35.79 -4.28 7.63
CA GLU A 224 35.72 -5.70 7.28
C GLU A 224 35.49 -6.52 8.56
N GLU A 225 34.75 -7.63 8.48
CA GLU A 225 35.17 -8.84 9.18
C GLU A 225 34.54 -10.11 8.59
N LYS A 226 35.38 -11.14 8.63
CA LYS A 226 35.26 -12.51 8.11
C LYS A 226 34.09 -13.30 8.68
N GLU A 227 33.65 -14.32 7.94
CA GLU A 227 33.44 -15.72 8.37
C GLU A 227 32.78 -16.51 7.21
N LYS A 228 32.84 -17.83 7.05
CA LYS A 228 33.75 -18.95 7.37
C LYS A 228 33.13 -20.14 6.60
N ASP A 229 33.97 -21.06 6.14
CA ASP A 229 33.59 -22.27 5.42
C ASP A 229 32.98 -23.38 6.32
N GLY A 230 32.21 -24.27 5.68
CA GLY A 230 31.88 -25.64 6.10
C GLY A 230 30.49 -25.81 6.77
N GLU A 231 29.67 -26.84 6.59
CA GLU A 231 29.61 -28.06 5.76
C GLU A 231 28.23 -28.72 6.08
N PRO A 232 27.92 -30.01 5.81
CA PRO A 232 26.89 -30.45 4.87
C PRO A 232 25.53 -30.87 5.48
N GLN A 233 24.49 -30.86 4.65
CA GLN A 233 23.16 -31.40 4.95
C GLN A 233 23.10 -32.93 4.82
N PRO A 234 22.46 -33.67 5.74
CA PRO A 234 22.11 -35.06 5.52
C PRO A 234 20.67 -35.27 5.00
N ALA A 235 20.60 -36.05 3.92
CA ALA A 235 19.71 -37.19 3.68
C ALA A 235 18.20 -37.08 4.02
N ARG A 236 17.47 -36.73 2.97
CA ARG A 236 16.15 -37.23 2.54
C ARG A 236 15.80 -38.66 3.03
N LYS A 237 14.71 -38.82 3.80
CA LYS A 237 13.96 -40.10 3.91
C LYS A 237 12.48 -39.91 3.58
N LYS A 238 12.00 -40.81 2.70
CA LYS A 238 10.64 -40.90 2.15
C LYS A 238 9.73 -41.73 3.07
N ARG A 239 8.42 -41.44 2.96
CA ARG A 239 7.26 -42.36 2.99
C ARG A 239 7.05 -43.27 4.22
N LYS A 240 5.84 -43.20 4.80
CA LYS A 240 4.84 -44.27 4.65
C LYS A 240 3.43 -43.81 5.08
N THR A 241 2.50 -44.07 4.17
CA THR A 241 1.05 -44.20 4.32
C THR A 241 0.70 -45.33 5.31
N ASN A 242 -0.46 -45.24 5.99
CA ASN A 242 -1.40 -46.37 6.15
C ASN A 242 -2.77 -45.94 6.72
N ASN A 243 -3.76 -46.08 5.83
CA ASN A 243 -5.17 -46.48 5.93
C ASN A 243 -6.09 -46.23 7.16
N PRO A 244 -7.42 -46.07 6.90
CA PRO A 244 -8.48 -45.91 7.87
C PRO A 244 -9.24 -47.21 8.16
N LYS A 245 -9.84 -47.33 9.35
CA LYS A 245 -11.15 -47.98 9.64
C LYS A 245 -11.33 -48.13 11.15
N LYS A 246 -12.43 -47.62 11.70
CA LYS A 246 -13.46 -48.47 12.31
C LYS A 246 -14.70 -47.65 12.67
N THR A 247 -15.80 -48.02 12.06
CA THR A 247 -17.18 -47.84 12.54
C THR A 247 -17.34 -48.59 13.86
N GLN A 248 -18.05 -48.00 14.83
CA GLN A 248 -18.88 -48.77 15.74
C GLN A 248 -20.07 -47.94 16.22
N ASP A 249 -21.17 -48.66 16.26
CA ASP A 249 -22.55 -48.28 16.45
C ASP A 249 -22.97 -48.43 17.93
N LEU A 250 -24.00 -47.68 18.28
CA LEU A 250 -25.06 -47.98 19.27
C LEU A 250 -24.87 -47.73 20.79
N THR A 251 -25.87 -46.98 21.28
CA THR A 251 -26.70 -47.16 22.49
C THR A 251 -26.19 -46.75 23.88
N GLY A 252 -26.86 -45.72 24.43
CA GLY A 252 -27.63 -45.81 25.68
C GLY A 252 -26.88 -45.67 27.01
N GLU A 253 -27.08 -44.54 27.71
CA GLU A 253 -27.69 -44.47 29.06
C GLU A 253 -27.42 -43.11 29.71
N SER A 254 -28.50 -42.42 30.07
CA SER A 254 -28.50 -41.16 30.81
C SER A 254 -28.12 -41.44 32.26
N THR A 255 -26.91 -41.03 32.65
CA THR A 255 -26.47 -41.00 34.04
C THR A 255 -26.35 -39.56 34.51
N LYS A 256 -26.96 -39.28 35.67
CA LYS A 256 -26.94 -38.00 36.41
C LYS A 256 -25.54 -37.39 36.45
N SER A 257 -25.42 -36.18 35.92
CA SER A 257 -24.18 -35.39 35.90
C SER A 257 -23.75 -35.01 37.32
N LYS A 258 -22.58 -35.55 37.68
CA LYS A 258 -21.71 -35.08 38.75
C LYS A 258 -21.24 -33.66 38.36
N PRO A 259 -21.11 -32.68 39.28
CA PRO A 259 -20.59 -31.36 38.94
C PRO A 259 -19.20 -31.53 38.31
N GLU A 260 -19.12 -31.26 37.01
CA GLU A 260 -17.89 -31.36 36.23
C GLU A 260 -16.86 -30.42 36.86
N LYS A 261 -15.69 -30.97 37.20
CA LYS A 261 -14.54 -30.15 37.56
C LYS A 261 -14.25 -29.25 36.37
N PRO A 262 -14.01 -27.94 36.58
CA PRO A 262 -13.72 -27.02 35.49
C PRO A 262 -12.58 -27.59 34.65
N SER A 263 -12.85 -27.76 33.35
CA SER A 263 -11.86 -28.20 32.39
C SER A 263 -10.67 -27.25 32.48
N LYS A 264 -9.46 -27.79 32.58
CA LYS A 264 -8.25 -26.98 32.69
C LYS A 264 -8.07 -26.19 31.39
N VAL A 265 -7.95 -24.87 31.48
CA VAL A 265 -7.64 -23.99 30.33
C VAL A 265 -6.38 -24.49 29.63
N SER A 266 -6.45 -24.56 28.29
CA SER A 266 -5.33 -25.08 27.50
C SER A 266 -4.12 -24.14 27.62
N LYS A 267 -2.91 -24.69 27.77
CA LYS A 267 -1.67 -23.89 27.79
C LYS A 267 -1.49 -23.07 26.51
N SER A 268 -2.02 -23.56 25.38
CA SER A 268 -1.99 -22.87 24.10
C SER A 268 -2.81 -21.59 24.10
N ASP A 269 -3.97 -21.56 24.77
CA ASP A 269 -4.83 -20.37 24.79
C ASP A 269 -4.26 -19.30 25.71
N ILE A 270 -3.65 -19.70 26.83
CA ILE A 270 -2.90 -18.78 27.70
C ILE A 270 -1.71 -18.19 26.95
N SER A 271 -0.95 -19.00 26.20
CA SER A 271 0.17 -18.51 25.39
C SER A 271 -0.30 -17.59 24.26
N PHE A 272 -1.47 -17.85 23.68
CA PHE A 272 -2.07 -17.02 22.67
C PHE A 272 -2.46 -15.66 23.26
N ALA A 273 -3.24 -15.63 24.35
CA ALA A 273 -3.65 -14.41 25.04
C ALA A 273 -2.45 -13.56 25.48
N LYS A 274 -1.39 -14.20 26.00
CA LYS A 274 -0.11 -13.56 26.37
C LYS A 274 0.49 -12.71 25.25
N LYS A 275 0.53 -13.26 24.03
CA LYS A 275 1.11 -12.60 22.87
C LYS A 275 0.38 -11.30 22.53
N TYR A 276 -0.95 -11.29 22.62
CA TYR A 276 -1.75 -10.12 22.24
C TYR A 276 -1.84 -9.08 23.35
N ILE A 277 -1.90 -9.48 24.62
CA ILE A 277 -1.78 -8.54 25.74
C ILE A 277 -0.44 -7.78 25.65
N ALA A 278 0.65 -8.46 25.31
CA ALA A 278 1.95 -7.81 25.12
C ALA A 278 1.97 -6.79 23.97
N GLN A 279 1.11 -6.96 22.95
CA GLN A 279 0.96 -5.99 21.84
C GLN A 279 0.05 -4.82 22.20
N LEU A 280 -1.03 -5.05 22.95
CA LEU A 280 -2.01 -4.03 23.32
C LEU A 280 -1.56 -3.17 24.52
N ALA A 281 -0.79 -3.73 25.45
CA ALA A 281 -0.38 -3.01 26.66
C ALA A 281 0.40 -1.72 26.38
N PRO A 282 1.40 -1.68 25.46
CA PRO A 282 2.09 -0.44 25.12
C PRO A 282 1.15 0.60 24.51
N GLN A 283 0.23 0.19 23.63
CA GLN A 283 -0.75 1.07 23.01
C GLN A 283 -1.65 1.72 24.06
N LYS A 284 -2.15 0.93 25.02
CA LYS A 284 -2.99 1.43 26.11
C LYS A 284 -2.25 2.45 26.98
N VAL A 285 -0.98 2.18 27.33
CA VAL A 285 -0.15 3.13 28.11
C VAL A 285 0.07 4.43 27.35
N GLU A 286 0.42 4.34 26.07
CA GLU A 286 0.68 5.52 25.24
C GLU A 286 -0.58 6.38 25.05
N LEU A 287 -1.71 5.73 24.77
CA LEU A 287 -2.96 6.43 24.51
C LEU A 287 -3.52 7.07 25.79
N ASN A 288 -3.33 6.45 26.96
CA ASN A 288 -3.60 7.09 28.26
C ASN A 288 -2.69 8.31 28.50
N GLY A 289 -1.39 8.21 28.19
CA GLY A 289 -0.47 9.35 28.29
C GLY A 289 -0.83 10.50 27.35
N LEU A 290 -1.35 10.20 26.15
CA LEU A 290 -1.89 11.22 25.23
C LEU A 290 -3.17 11.84 25.81
N LYS A 291 -4.07 11.04 26.37
CA LYS A 291 -5.32 11.52 26.99
C LYS A 291 -5.03 12.50 28.13
N GLU A 292 -4.08 12.17 29.00
CA GLU A 292 -3.63 13.05 30.08
C GLU A 292 -3.06 14.38 29.54
N LYS A 293 -2.22 14.33 28.50
CA LYS A 293 -1.69 15.54 27.85
C LYS A 293 -2.76 16.42 27.22
N THR A 294 -3.81 15.80 26.67
CA THR A 294 -4.93 16.54 26.07
C THR A 294 -5.97 17.02 27.09
N SER A 295 -5.91 16.50 28.33
CA SER A 295 -6.85 16.87 29.39
C SER A 295 -6.69 18.35 29.72
N GLY A 296 -7.77 19.12 29.60
CA GLY A 296 -7.76 20.58 29.79
C GLY A 296 -7.42 21.40 28.53
N GLN A 297 -7.02 20.75 27.43
CA GLN A 297 -6.77 21.40 26.13
C GLN A 297 -7.81 21.01 25.07
N GLU A 298 -8.97 20.51 25.47
CA GLU A 298 -10.01 19.98 24.56
C GLU A 298 -10.46 21.00 23.49
N HIS A 299 -10.42 22.30 23.82
CA HIS A 299 -10.75 23.39 22.90
C HIS A 299 -9.73 23.59 21.76
N LEU A 300 -8.52 23.05 21.88
CA LEU A 300 -7.45 23.18 20.88
C LEU A 300 -7.48 22.06 19.82
N TYR A 301 -8.27 21.01 20.03
CA TYR A 301 -8.34 19.87 19.14
C TYR A 301 -9.69 19.80 18.42
N PRO A 302 -9.72 19.46 17.13
CA PRO A 302 -10.99 19.23 16.45
C PRO A 302 -11.78 18.10 17.14
N ALA A 303 -13.06 18.34 17.42
CA ALA A 303 -13.91 17.39 18.16
C ALA A 303 -13.89 15.97 17.58
N HIS A 304 -13.82 15.83 16.24
CA HIS A 304 -13.80 14.53 15.58
C HIS A 304 -12.56 13.68 15.91
N VAL A 305 -11.38 14.27 16.15
CA VAL A 305 -10.19 13.48 16.50
C VAL A 305 -10.24 13.02 17.96
N LEU A 306 -10.77 13.86 18.86
CA LEU A 306 -11.00 13.47 20.26
C LEU A 306 -12.02 12.32 20.35
N THR A 307 -13.14 12.43 19.62
CA THR A 307 -14.15 11.36 19.58
C THR A 307 -13.57 10.07 19.02
N TYR A 308 -12.79 10.14 17.93
CA TYR A 308 -12.14 8.96 17.35
C TYR A 308 -11.15 8.30 18.32
N ALA A 309 -10.35 9.10 19.04
CA ALA A 309 -9.43 8.62 20.06
C ALA A 309 -10.15 7.91 21.21
N GLN A 310 -11.22 8.52 21.72
CA GLN A 310 -12.04 7.97 22.80
C GLN A 310 -12.72 6.65 22.37
N GLN A 311 -13.25 6.58 21.16
CA GLN A 311 -13.83 5.35 20.61
C GLN A 311 -12.77 4.24 20.48
N THR A 312 -11.57 4.58 20.03
CA THR A 312 -10.47 3.62 19.88
C THR A 312 -10.01 3.10 21.25
N LEU A 313 -9.91 3.99 22.25
CA LEU A 313 -9.65 3.60 23.64
C LEU A 313 -10.71 2.65 24.17
N GLY A 314 -11.99 2.99 23.97
CA GLY A 314 -13.11 2.16 24.42
C GLY A 314 -13.01 0.74 23.85
N LYS A 315 -12.75 0.62 22.55
CA LYS A 315 -12.53 -0.68 21.89
C LYS A 315 -11.32 -1.43 22.49
N ILE A 316 -10.19 -0.77 22.69
CA ILE A 316 -8.99 -1.40 23.27
C ILE A 316 -9.28 -1.90 24.70
N ASP A 317 -10.00 -1.11 25.50
CA ASP A 317 -10.37 -1.48 26.87
C ASP A 317 -11.37 -2.64 26.91
N GLU A 318 -12.40 -2.61 26.07
CA GLU A 318 -13.35 -3.73 25.91
C GLU A 318 -12.60 -5.03 25.59
N TRP A 319 -11.66 -4.98 24.65
CA TRP A 319 -10.87 -6.14 24.27
C TRP A 319 -9.90 -6.60 25.34
N TYR A 320 -9.25 -5.67 26.03
CA TYR A 320 -8.38 -6.00 27.15
C TYR A 320 -9.16 -6.74 28.24
N ASN A 321 -10.33 -6.21 28.61
CA ASN A 321 -11.21 -6.81 29.62
C ASN A 321 -11.78 -8.17 29.17
N MET A 322 -11.90 -8.40 27.87
CA MET A 322 -12.32 -9.68 27.30
C MET A 322 -11.22 -10.73 27.33
N ILE A 323 -9.96 -10.36 27.03
CA ILE A 323 -8.81 -11.27 26.97
C ILE A 323 -8.23 -11.57 28.36
N GLU A 324 -8.29 -10.60 29.28
CA GLU A 324 -7.67 -10.71 30.61
C GLU A 324 -8.14 -11.95 31.41
N PRO A 325 -9.43 -12.31 31.46
CA PRO A 325 -9.89 -13.53 32.13
C PRO A 325 -9.31 -14.81 31.52
N ILE A 326 -9.13 -14.86 30.19
CA ILE A 326 -8.52 -16.00 29.50
C ILE A 326 -7.05 -16.14 29.93
N PHE A 327 -6.33 -15.02 30.00
CA PHE A 327 -4.95 -14.98 30.46
C PHE A 327 -4.81 -15.44 31.92
N LYS A 328 -5.72 -15.03 32.79
CA LYS A 328 -5.77 -15.47 34.21
C LYS A 328 -6.17 -16.94 34.37
N GLY A 329 -6.60 -17.59 33.28
CA GLY A 329 -7.09 -18.97 33.29
C GLY A 329 -8.48 -19.10 33.92
N GLU A 330 -9.23 -18.00 34.00
CA GLU A 330 -10.59 -17.94 34.56
C GLU A 330 -11.66 -18.33 33.53
N LYS A 331 -11.39 -18.14 32.23
CA LYS A 331 -12.28 -18.49 31.11
C LYS A 331 -11.54 -19.22 30.00
N HIS A 332 -12.24 -20.07 29.25
CA HIS A 332 -11.70 -20.64 28.02
C HIS A 332 -11.87 -19.66 26.87
N LEU A 333 -10.99 -19.77 25.86
CA LEU A 333 -11.10 -18.98 24.64
C LEU A 333 -12.42 -19.24 23.91
N GLU A 334 -12.88 -20.50 23.93
CA GLU A 334 -14.12 -20.96 23.31
C GLU A 334 -15.38 -20.31 23.93
N ASP A 335 -15.32 -19.92 25.21
CA ASP A 335 -16.42 -19.23 25.89
C ASP A 335 -16.56 -17.77 25.41
N VAL A 336 -15.51 -17.21 24.81
CA VAL A 336 -15.43 -15.81 24.38
C VAL A 336 -15.61 -15.69 22.87
N GLN A 337 -14.94 -16.54 22.10
CA GLN A 337 -15.20 -16.69 20.67
C GLN A 337 -15.02 -18.15 20.21
N PRO A 338 -16.02 -18.73 19.54
CA PRO A 338 -15.93 -20.11 19.06
C PRO A 338 -14.97 -20.27 17.87
N ASP A 339 -14.68 -19.18 17.13
CA ASP A 339 -13.77 -19.20 16.00
C ASP A 339 -12.46 -18.46 16.31
N LYS A 340 -11.42 -19.24 16.63
CA LYS A 340 -10.08 -18.74 16.93
C LYS A 340 -9.46 -17.91 15.80
N LYS A 341 -9.77 -18.23 14.53
CA LYS A 341 -9.20 -17.51 13.39
C LYS A 341 -9.83 -16.13 13.26
N LYS A 342 -11.16 -16.07 13.41
CA LYS A 342 -11.91 -14.81 13.44
C LYS A 342 -11.41 -13.90 14.58
N PHE A 343 -11.16 -14.49 15.76
CA PHE A 343 -10.62 -13.77 16.90
C PHE A 343 -9.25 -13.15 16.62
N GLU A 344 -8.36 -13.92 15.97
CA GLU A 344 -7.04 -13.45 15.58
C GLU A 344 -7.10 -12.31 14.55
N GLU A 345 -8.01 -12.37 13.59
CA GLU A 345 -8.22 -11.33 12.58
C GLU A 345 -8.79 -10.04 13.21
N GLU A 346 -9.75 -10.16 14.12
CA GLU A 346 -10.31 -9.01 14.84
C GLU A 346 -9.26 -8.33 15.72
N ILE A 347 -8.43 -9.08 16.45
CA ILE A 347 -7.35 -8.49 17.24
C ILE A 347 -6.34 -7.77 16.33
N LYS A 348 -5.92 -8.39 15.22
CA LYS A 348 -4.99 -7.75 14.28
C LYS A 348 -5.56 -6.44 13.73
N HIS A 349 -6.85 -6.43 13.40
CA HIS A 349 -7.55 -5.24 12.94
C HIS A 349 -7.52 -4.13 14.00
N ILE A 350 -7.87 -4.46 15.25
CA ILE A 350 -7.93 -3.48 16.35
C ILE A 350 -6.55 -2.95 16.73
N VAL A 351 -5.54 -3.81 16.79
CA VAL A 351 -4.14 -3.40 17.01
C VAL A 351 -3.69 -2.44 15.89
N GLY A 352 -4.11 -2.71 14.65
CA GLY A 352 -3.88 -1.84 13.50
C GLY A 352 -4.59 -0.48 13.63
N GLU A 353 -5.89 -0.47 13.91
CA GLU A 353 -6.69 0.75 14.15
C GLU A 353 -6.11 1.58 15.30
N GLY A 354 -5.73 0.92 16.41
CA GLY A 354 -5.10 1.52 17.59
C GLY A 354 -3.78 2.21 17.27
N THR A 355 -2.90 1.54 16.53
CA THR A 355 -1.61 2.11 16.10
C THR A 355 -1.82 3.36 15.24
N MET A 356 -2.75 3.31 14.29
CA MET A 356 -3.07 4.43 13.41
C MET A 356 -3.69 5.60 14.18
N ALA A 357 -4.54 5.34 15.17
CA ALA A 357 -5.13 6.37 16.02
C ALA A 357 -4.08 7.08 16.87
N ILE A 358 -3.17 6.32 17.48
CA ILE A 358 -2.06 6.86 18.27
C ILE A 358 -1.18 7.77 17.41
N GLU A 359 -0.80 7.34 16.21
CA GLU A 359 0.09 8.13 15.36
C GLU A 359 -0.60 9.43 14.87
N ARG A 360 -1.89 9.37 14.53
CA ARG A 360 -2.67 10.59 14.20
C ARG A 360 -2.74 11.57 15.36
N LEU A 361 -3.01 11.08 16.58
CA LEU A 361 -3.02 11.92 17.78
C LEU A 361 -1.64 12.52 18.05
N ARG A 362 -0.57 11.74 17.89
CA ARG A 362 0.80 12.20 18.07
C ARG A 362 1.13 13.36 17.13
N VAL A 363 0.76 13.26 15.85
CA VAL A 363 0.95 14.35 14.87
C VAL A 363 0.19 15.60 15.32
N GLN A 364 -1.08 15.47 15.68
CA GLN A 364 -1.91 16.60 16.13
C GLN A 364 -1.39 17.26 17.41
N VAL A 365 -0.99 16.48 18.42
CA VAL A 365 -0.39 16.99 19.66
C VAL A 365 0.91 17.74 19.38
N ASN A 366 1.74 17.24 18.45
CA ASN A 366 2.96 17.90 18.04
C ASN A 366 2.69 19.21 17.27
N GLU A 367 1.65 19.26 16.43
CA GLU A 367 1.23 20.48 15.75
C GLU A 367 0.78 21.54 16.75
N VAL A 368 -0.14 21.22 17.66
CA VAL A 368 -0.60 22.16 18.70
C VAL A 368 0.56 22.63 19.58
N SER A 369 1.49 21.74 19.92
CA SER A 369 2.69 22.09 20.70
C SER A 369 3.64 23.04 19.94
N ARG A 370 3.63 23.04 18.60
CA ARG A 370 4.40 23.99 17.79
C ARG A 370 3.76 25.37 17.75
N TRP A 371 2.43 25.46 17.74
CA TRP A 371 1.72 26.74 17.72
C TRP A 371 1.75 27.48 19.06
N ASN A 372 1.94 26.76 20.17
CA ASN A 372 2.01 27.35 21.52
C ASN A 372 3.43 27.78 21.95
N LYS A 373 4.44 27.58 21.10
CA LYS A 373 5.82 28.08 21.30
C LYS A 373 6.03 29.31 20.45
#